data_AF-A0A822XTY8-F1
#
_entry.id   AF-A0A822XTY8-F1
#
_cell.length_a   1.000
_cell.length_b   1.000
_cell.length_c   1.000
_cell.angle_alpha   90.00
_cell.angle_beta   90.00
_cell.angle_gamma   90.00
#
_symmetry.space_group_name_H-M   'P 1'
#
loop_
_entity.id
_entity.type
_entity.pdbx_description
1 polymer ?
#
loop_
_entity_poly.entity_id
_entity_poly.type
_entity_poly.pdbx_seq_one_letter_code
_entity_poly.pdbx_strand_id
1 'polypeptide(L)'
;MDEIQHLKAAYDLLRHQVKQFVANESPDWIIQDFIPCWVAKIAREYDVPLITFSVYSAAMLGFHGPLEYLTNDSHAKYWTSPESMISSPEWVMFPSSVAFRRHEANAAFAGFFGQNAFGITDNERVVVAVEACQAVASRSCSEYEPDYLNLVEKIWRRLVIPVGLLPPAPSSTEAKEREGDRGKILKWLDGKKPRTIVFVAFGSECTVRHDSLCLIPVYSDEYRGRGRGRR
;
A
#
# COMPACT_ATOMS: atom_id res chain seq x y z
N MET A 1 5.75 15.58 -3.36
CA MET A 1 6.69 14.43 -3.45
C MET A 1 7.96 14.70 -2.66
N ASP A 2 8.50 15.93 -2.69
CA ASP A 2 9.71 16.30 -1.95
C ASP A 2 9.63 16.06 -0.44
N GLU A 3 8.51 16.34 0.21
CA GLU A 3 8.34 16.10 1.67
C GLU A 3 8.47 14.62 2.08
N ILE A 4 8.08 13.69 1.21
CA ILE A 4 8.15 12.25 1.49
C ILE A 4 9.61 11.78 1.56
N GLN A 5 10.48 12.32 0.71
CA GLN A 5 11.90 11.97 0.74
C GLN A 5 12.57 12.45 2.05
N HIS A 6 12.17 13.62 2.55
CA HIS A 6 12.64 14.15 3.84
C HIS A 6 12.07 13.37 5.03
N LEU A 7 10.83 12.85 4.92
CA LEU A 7 10.27 11.99 5.97
C LEU A 7 11.05 10.69 6.10
N LYS A 8 11.37 10.02 4.98
CA LYS A 8 12.19 8.80 4.98
C LYS A 8 13.58 9.05 5.57
N ALA A 9 14.18 10.20 5.22
CA ALA A 9 15.43 10.67 5.81
C ALA A 9 15.38 10.78 7.33
N ALA A 10 14.37 11.50 7.83
CA ALA A 10 14.18 11.72 9.25
C ALA A 10 13.91 10.39 9.97
N TYR A 11 13.20 9.48 9.32
CA TYR A 11 12.93 8.15 9.85
C TYR A 11 14.22 7.33 10.00
N ASP A 12 15.15 7.41 9.05
CA ASP A 12 16.46 6.75 9.15
C ASP A 12 17.32 7.27 10.31
N LEU A 13 17.09 8.50 10.77
CA LEU A 13 17.76 9.06 11.96
C LEU A 13 17.30 8.41 13.28
N LEU A 14 16.18 7.67 13.29
CA LEU A 14 15.72 6.92 14.46
C LEU A 14 16.55 5.68 14.76
N ARG A 15 17.51 5.33 13.90
CA ARG A 15 18.32 4.11 13.99
C ARG A 15 18.99 3.94 15.35
N HIS A 16 19.53 5.02 15.92
CA HIS A 16 20.20 4.95 17.21
C HIS A 16 19.22 4.65 18.35
N GLN A 17 18.07 5.33 18.37
CA GLN A 17 17.05 5.15 19.39
C GLN A 17 16.43 3.75 19.32
N VAL A 18 16.14 3.26 18.12
CA VAL A 18 15.64 1.89 17.93
C VAL A 18 16.69 0.86 18.34
N LYS A 19 17.98 1.09 18.04
CA LYS A 19 19.06 0.21 18.49
C LYS A 19 19.12 0.13 20.02
N GLN A 20 19.07 1.27 20.69
CA GLN A 20 19.05 1.33 22.15
C GLN A 20 17.81 0.63 22.74
N PHE A 21 16.65 0.83 22.12
CA PHE A 21 15.42 0.15 22.53
C PHE A 21 15.54 -1.37 22.43
N VAL A 22 16.02 -1.90 21.30
CA VAL A 22 16.22 -3.35 21.12
C VAL A 22 17.23 -3.90 22.14
N ALA A 23 18.31 -3.17 22.40
CA ALA A 23 19.32 -3.57 23.40
C ALA A 23 18.75 -3.63 24.83
N ASN A 24 17.87 -2.70 25.18
CA ASN A 24 17.32 -2.59 26.53
C ASN A 24 16.15 -3.55 26.77
N GLU A 25 15.24 -3.66 25.80
CA GLU A 25 14.01 -4.43 25.94
C GLU A 25 14.16 -5.90 25.52
N SER A 26 15.19 -6.24 24.74
CA SER A 26 15.48 -7.60 24.27
C SER A 26 14.23 -8.33 23.72
N PRO A 27 13.57 -7.77 22.68
CA PRO A 27 12.33 -8.33 22.14
C PRO A 27 12.53 -9.71 21.51
N ASP A 28 11.53 -10.60 21.63
CA ASP A 28 11.56 -11.93 21.00
C ASP A 28 11.51 -11.87 19.46
N TRP A 29 10.84 -10.85 18.92
CA TRP A 29 10.66 -10.63 17.48
C TRP A 29 10.56 -9.14 17.19
N ILE A 30 11.01 -8.73 16.00
CA ILE A 30 10.76 -7.40 15.46
C ILE A 30 9.90 -7.53 14.20
N ILE A 31 8.79 -6.79 14.16
CA ILE A 31 7.96 -6.66 12.97
C ILE A 31 8.28 -5.31 12.33
N GLN A 32 8.80 -5.31 11.11
CA GLN A 32 9.25 -4.10 10.42
C GLN A 32 8.48 -3.86 9.12
N ASP A 33 8.30 -2.59 8.76
CA ASP A 33 8.02 -2.18 7.38
C ASP A 33 9.33 -2.30 6.55
N PHE A 34 9.26 -2.23 5.22
CA PHE A 34 10.45 -2.14 4.36
C PHE A 34 11.16 -0.78 4.48
N ILE A 35 10.47 0.31 4.84
CA ILE A 35 11.09 1.63 5.00
C ILE A 35 12.26 1.60 6.00
N PRO A 36 12.13 1.10 7.25
CA PRO A 36 13.25 0.95 8.18
C PRO A 36 14.14 -0.28 7.88
N CYS A 37 14.53 -0.51 6.62
CA CYS A 37 15.36 -1.68 6.27
C CYS A 37 16.71 -1.75 7.04
N TRP A 38 17.17 -0.66 7.64
CA TRP A 38 18.32 -0.63 8.55
C TRP A 38 18.11 -1.40 9.86
N VAL A 39 16.86 -1.69 10.25
CA VAL A 39 16.51 -2.56 11.38
C VAL A 39 17.06 -3.98 11.17
N ALA A 40 17.19 -4.43 9.92
CA ALA A 40 17.87 -5.68 9.58
C ALA A 40 19.27 -5.80 10.20
N LYS A 41 20.03 -4.71 10.24
CA LYS A 41 21.39 -4.70 10.83
C LYS A 41 21.34 -4.77 12.35
N ILE A 42 20.35 -4.10 12.97
CA ILE A 42 20.16 -4.10 14.43
C ILE A 42 19.73 -5.50 14.88
N ALA A 43 18.71 -6.06 14.24
CA ALA A 43 18.18 -7.37 14.58
C ALA A 43 19.27 -8.45 14.51
N ARG A 44 20.12 -8.42 13.47
CA ARG A 44 21.28 -9.32 13.36
C ARG A 44 22.32 -9.11 14.48
N GLU A 45 22.56 -7.86 14.88
CA GLU A 45 23.54 -7.55 15.94
C GLU A 45 23.11 -8.10 17.31
N TYR A 46 21.80 -8.10 17.59
CA TYR A 46 21.23 -8.56 18.85
C TYR A 46 20.62 -9.98 18.76
N ASP A 47 20.82 -10.68 17.64
CA ASP A 47 20.26 -12.01 17.37
C ASP A 47 18.73 -12.10 17.54
N VAL A 48 18.01 -11.04 17.13
CA VAL A 48 16.55 -10.97 17.17
C VAL A 48 15.97 -11.33 15.80
N PRO A 49 15.01 -12.25 15.71
CA PRO A 49 14.36 -12.59 14.44
C PRO A 49 13.40 -11.49 13.96
N LEU A 50 13.20 -11.42 12.64
CA LEU A 50 12.45 -10.41 11.92
C LEU A 50 11.27 -10.98 11.14
N ILE A 51 10.16 -10.25 11.17
CA ILE A 51 9.05 -10.38 10.22
C ILE A 51 8.93 -9.07 9.46
N THR A 52 8.92 -9.14 8.13
CA THR A 52 8.62 -7.96 7.30
C THR A 52 7.11 -7.90 7.07
N PHE A 53 6.47 -6.82 7.51
CA PHE A 53 5.06 -6.57 7.29
C PHE A 53 4.87 -5.72 6.03
N SER A 54 4.15 -6.26 5.05
CA SER A 54 3.78 -5.55 3.83
C SER A 54 2.35 -5.04 3.89
N VAL A 55 2.21 -3.73 3.74
CA VAL A 55 0.91 -3.07 3.55
C VAL A 55 0.40 -3.16 2.10
N TYR A 56 1.26 -3.54 1.16
CA TYR A 56 0.87 -3.79 -0.23
C TYR A 56 0.13 -5.13 -0.37
N SER A 57 -0.77 -5.18 -1.37
CA SER A 57 -1.46 -6.42 -1.73
C SER A 57 -0.47 -7.45 -2.28
N ALA A 58 -0.85 -8.73 -2.23
CA ALA A 58 0.00 -9.79 -2.77
C ALA A 58 0.18 -9.65 -4.29
N ALA A 59 -0.84 -9.15 -5.01
CA ALA A 59 -0.73 -8.85 -6.44
C ALA A 59 0.35 -7.82 -6.75
N MET A 60 0.47 -6.78 -5.92
CA MET A 60 1.47 -5.75 -6.09
C MET A 60 2.89 -6.26 -5.83
N LEU A 61 3.08 -7.07 -4.78
CA LEU A 61 4.35 -7.72 -4.48
C LEU A 61 4.75 -8.71 -5.59
N GLY A 62 3.80 -9.54 -6.02
CA GLY A 62 3.98 -10.51 -7.10
C GLY A 62 4.27 -9.84 -8.43
N PHE A 63 3.66 -8.68 -8.70
CA PHE A 63 3.94 -7.89 -9.90
C PHE A 63 5.38 -7.37 -9.94
N HIS A 64 5.98 -7.02 -8.79
CA HIS A 64 7.37 -6.52 -8.76
C HIS A 64 8.39 -7.59 -9.12
N GLY A 65 8.11 -8.83 -8.71
CA GLY A 65 8.86 -9.98 -9.14
C GLY A 65 9.88 -10.50 -8.13
N PRO A 66 10.74 -11.43 -8.59
CA PRO A 66 11.83 -11.97 -7.81
C PRO A 66 12.73 -10.86 -7.26
N LEU A 67 13.26 -11.05 -6.05
CA LEU A 67 14.06 -10.04 -5.37
C LEU A 67 15.31 -9.65 -6.19
N GLU A 68 15.85 -10.58 -6.99
CA GLU A 68 17.04 -10.32 -7.82
C GLU A 68 16.77 -9.23 -8.88
N TYR A 69 15.51 -9.10 -9.34
CA TYR A 69 15.12 -8.10 -10.34
C TYR A 69 14.86 -6.71 -9.75
N LEU A 70 14.87 -6.59 -8.43
CA LEU A 70 14.63 -5.36 -7.69
C LEU A 70 15.91 -4.65 -7.27
N THR A 71 17.07 -5.30 -7.44
CA THR A 71 18.38 -4.72 -7.13
C THR A 71 19.00 -3.98 -8.32
N ASN A 72 19.90 -3.04 -8.04
CA ASN A 72 20.69 -2.34 -9.07
C ASN A 72 21.97 -3.10 -9.47
N ASP A 73 22.25 -4.26 -8.88
CA ASP A 73 23.50 -5.00 -9.09
C ASP A 73 23.41 -5.96 -10.28
N SER A 74 23.92 -5.52 -11.43
CA SER A 74 24.49 -6.30 -12.56
C SER A 74 23.67 -7.37 -13.29
N HIS A 75 22.54 -7.85 -12.75
CA HIS A 75 21.52 -8.56 -13.53
C HIS A 75 20.62 -7.51 -14.18
N ALA A 76 20.40 -7.61 -15.49
CA ALA A 76 19.62 -6.65 -16.25
C ALA A 76 18.29 -6.37 -15.53
N LYS A 77 18.16 -5.15 -15.00
CA LYS A 77 16.95 -4.68 -14.32
C LYS A 77 15.75 -4.98 -15.21
N TYR A 78 14.82 -5.83 -14.75
CA TYR A 78 13.66 -6.20 -15.56
C TYR A 78 12.81 -4.97 -15.90
N TRP A 79 12.62 -4.11 -14.90
CA TRP A 79 11.90 -2.85 -15.02
C TRP A 79 12.84 -1.72 -15.47
N THR A 80 12.96 -1.53 -16.79
CA THR A 80 13.88 -0.53 -17.37
C THR A 80 13.24 0.85 -17.57
N SER A 81 11.92 0.90 -17.75
CA SER A 81 11.17 2.15 -17.95
C SER A 81 9.72 2.02 -17.43
N PRO A 82 8.98 3.13 -17.26
CA PRO A 82 7.55 3.08 -16.97
C PRO A 82 6.76 2.21 -17.96
N GLU A 83 7.10 2.25 -19.24
CA GLU A 83 6.45 1.46 -20.29
C GLU A 83 6.64 -0.04 -20.11
N SER A 84 7.74 -0.48 -19.49
CA SER A 84 7.90 -1.91 -19.19
C SER A 84 6.81 -2.42 -18.22
N MET A 85 6.33 -1.56 -17.31
CA MET A 85 5.34 -1.91 -16.28
C MET A 85 3.88 -2.00 -16.78
N ILE A 86 3.61 -1.70 -18.06
CA ILE A 86 2.25 -1.73 -18.62
C ILE A 86 1.82 -3.10 -19.18
N SER A 87 2.68 -4.10 -19.03
CA SER A 87 2.46 -5.48 -19.44
C SER A 87 2.52 -6.42 -18.25
N SER A 88 1.83 -7.56 -18.34
CA SER A 88 1.94 -8.60 -17.31
C SER A 88 3.37 -9.16 -17.27
N PRO A 89 3.97 -9.34 -16.07
CA PRO A 89 5.30 -9.92 -15.96
C PRO A 89 5.34 -11.40 -16.35
N GLU A 90 6.50 -11.87 -16.81
CA GLU A 90 6.69 -13.23 -17.32
C GLU A 90 6.59 -14.34 -16.26
N TRP A 91 6.85 -14.03 -14.99
CA TRP A 91 6.75 -15.01 -13.90
C TRP A 91 5.30 -15.20 -13.40
N VAL A 92 4.36 -14.36 -13.86
CA VAL A 92 2.94 -14.53 -13.58
C VAL A 92 2.38 -15.55 -14.58
N MET A 93 2.53 -16.84 -14.25
CA MET A 93 2.19 -17.97 -15.12
C MET A 93 0.73 -18.45 -14.99
N PHE A 94 -0.11 -17.68 -14.31
CA PHE A 94 -1.55 -17.95 -14.16
C PHE A 94 -2.37 -16.83 -14.83
N PRO A 95 -3.65 -17.07 -15.18
CA PRO A 95 -4.47 -16.06 -15.84
C PRO A 95 -4.63 -14.79 -14.99
N SER A 96 -3.93 -13.73 -15.37
CA SER A 96 -4.01 -12.43 -14.72
C SER A 96 -3.85 -11.29 -15.73
N SER A 97 -4.51 -10.18 -15.45
CA SER A 97 -4.44 -8.93 -16.22
C SER A 97 -3.78 -7.79 -15.45
N VAL A 98 -3.17 -8.08 -14.30
CA VAL A 98 -2.51 -7.06 -13.46
C VAL A 98 -1.32 -6.47 -14.20
N ALA A 99 -1.42 -5.19 -14.51
CA ALA A 99 -0.36 -4.34 -15.04
C ALA A 99 -0.68 -2.89 -14.70
N PHE A 100 0.34 -2.02 -14.69
CA PHE A 100 0.10 -0.60 -14.49
C PHE A 100 -0.59 0.01 -15.70
N ARG A 101 -1.52 0.94 -15.45
CA ARG A 101 -2.02 1.79 -16.53
C ARG A 101 -0.93 2.78 -16.90
N ARG A 102 -0.92 3.22 -18.17
CA ARG A 102 0.07 4.20 -18.67
C ARG A 102 0.19 5.46 -17.79
N HIS A 103 -0.91 5.94 -17.21
CA HIS A 103 -0.90 7.13 -16.34
C HIS A 103 -0.41 6.85 -14.91
N GLU A 104 -0.41 5.60 -14.47
CA GLU A 104 0.08 5.17 -13.15
C GLU A 104 1.57 4.82 -13.20
N ALA A 105 2.01 4.23 -14.32
CA ALA A 105 3.34 3.67 -14.50
C ALA A 105 4.47 4.68 -14.23
N ASN A 106 4.32 5.95 -14.64
CA ASN A 106 5.34 6.98 -14.39
C ASN A 106 5.54 7.23 -12.90
N ALA A 107 4.46 7.38 -12.14
CA ALA A 107 4.52 7.63 -10.71
C ALA A 107 5.02 6.39 -9.94
N ALA A 108 4.55 5.20 -10.33
CA ALA A 108 5.01 3.94 -9.75
C ALA A 108 6.52 3.75 -9.99
N PHE A 109 6.97 3.86 -11.23
CA PHE A 109 8.38 3.69 -11.58
C PHE A 109 9.27 4.69 -10.83
N ALA A 110 8.87 5.96 -10.78
CA ALA A 110 9.59 6.99 -10.03
C ALA A 110 9.61 6.70 -8.52
N GLY A 111 8.52 6.20 -7.95
CA GLY A 111 8.44 5.85 -6.52
C GLY A 111 9.32 4.67 -6.14
N PHE A 112 9.28 3.58 -6.91
CA PHE A 112 9.98 2.33 -6.59
C PHE A 112 11.45 2.34 -6.98
N PHE A 113 11.78 2.97 -8.11
CA PHE A 113 13.12 2.94 -8.69
C PHE A 113 13.84 4.29 -8.69
N GLY A 114 13.14 5.38 -8.36
CA GLY A 114 13.78 6.67 -8.17
C GLY A 114 14.68 6.65 -6.93
N GLN A 115 15.87 7.23 -7.04
CA GLN A 115 16.75 7.41 -5.89
C GLN A 115 16.13 8.47 -4.96
N ASN A 116 16.07 8.16 -3.66
CA ASN A 116 15.76 9.18 -2.65
C ASN A 116 17.00 10.03 -2.34
N ALA A 117 16.87 11.01 -1.43
CA ALA A 117 17.95 11.91 -1.03
C ALA A 117 19.21 11.20 -0.46
N PHE A 118 19.12 9.91 -0.14
CA PHE A 118 20.20 9.08 0.43
C PHE A 118 20.69 8.00 -0.55
N GLY A 119 20.23 8.04 -1.80
CA GLY A 119 20.70 7.17 -2.88
C GLY A 119 20.16 5.73 -2.86
N ILE A 120 19.26 5.39 -1.93
CA ILE A 120 18.62 4.07 -1.87
C ILE A 120 17.20 4.14 -2.45
N THR A 121 16.84 3.19 -3.31
CA THR A 121 15.50 3.05 -3.88
C THR A 121 14.57 2.31 -2.92
N ASP A 122 13.25 2.47 -3.06
CA ASP A 122 12.29 1.73 -2.24
C ASP A 122 12.39 0.21 -2.50
N ASN A 123 12.71 -0.19 -3.73
CA ASN A 123 12.95 -1.59 -4.07
C ASN A 123 14.19 -2.18 -3.39
N GLU A 124 15.30 -1.44 -3.31
CA GLU A 124 16.47 -1.89 -2.53
C GLU A 124 16.13 -2.04 -1.04
N ARG A 125 15.28 -1.15 -0.49
CA ARG A 125 14.79 -1.29 0.88
C ARG A 125 13.96 -2.56 1.07
N VAL A 126 13.09 -2.89 0.12
CA VAL A 126 12.32 -4.16 0.11
C VAL A 126 13.26 -5.37 0.10
N VAL A 127 14.25 -5.38 -0.80
CA VAL A 127 15.22 -6.50 -0.88
C VAL A 127 15.91 -6.69 0.46
N VAL A 128 16.49 -5.63 1.03
CA VAL A 128 17.18 -5.71 2.33
C VAL A 128 16.26 -6.20 3.45
N ALA A 129 15.01 -5.72 3.49
CA ALA A 129 14.04 -6.11 4.52
C ALA A 129 13.61 -7.59 4.38
N VAL A 130 13.32 -8.04 3.16
CA VAL A 130 12.86 -9.42 2.90
C VAL A 130 14.00 -10.42 3.05
N GLU A 131 15.21 -10.09 2.58
CA GLU A 131 16.37 -10.97 2.74
C GLU A 131 16.73 -11.23 4.20
N ALA A 132 16.55 -10.22 5.06
CA ALA A 132 16.88 -10.31 6.49
C ALA A 132 15.80 -10.99 7.35
N CYS A 133 14.57 -11.12 6.86
CA CYS A 133 13.44 -11.65 7.64
C CYS A 133 13.27 -13.17 7.49
N GLN A 134 12.64 -13.79 8.49
CA GLN A 134 12.24 -15.21 8.46
C GLN A 134 10.92 -15.41 7.72
N ALA A 135 10.02 -14.42 7.78
CA ALA A 135 8.72 -14.46 7.15
C ALA A 135 8.24 -13.06 6.73
N VAL A 136 7.34 -13.04 5.75
CA VAL A 136 6.64 -11.83 5.31
C VAL A 136 5.19 -11.92 5.75
N ALA A 137 4.76 -11.02 6.63
CA ALA A 137 3.35 -10.83 6.94
C ALA A 137 2.70 -9.96 5.86
N SER A 138 1.77 -10.52 5.10
CA SER A 138 1.12 -9.84 3.97
C SER A 138 -0.28 -9.40 4.34
N ARG A 139 -0.62 -8.11 4.15
CA ARG A 139 -1.98 -7.58 4.30
C ARG A 139 -2.88 -8.07 3.16
N SER A 140 -3.21 -9.35 3.20
CA SER A 140 -4.03 -10.06 2.21
C SER A 140 -4.65 -11.31 2.85
N CYS A 141 -5.48 -12.04 2.10
CA CYS A 141 -6.05 -13.32 2.52
C CYS A 141 -6.15 -14.29 1.34
N SER A 142 -6.16 -15.59 1.65
CA SER A 142 -6.19 -16.66 0.64
C SER A 142 -7.49 -16.68 -0.16
N GLU A 143 -8.59 -16.16 0.38
CA GLU A 143 -9.86 -16.03 -0.34
C GLU A 143 -9.83 -14.91 -1.39
N TYR A 144 -8.91 -13.95 -1.27
CA TYR A 144 -8.85 -12.76 -2.14
C TYR A 144 -7.71 -12.82 -3.16
N GLU A 145 -6.50 -13.23 -2.75
CA GLU A 145 -5.32 -13.25 -3.63
C GLU A 145 -4.53 -14.59 -3.55
N PRO A 146 -5.17 -15.77 -3.71
CA PRO A 146 -4.51 -17.07 -3.50
C PRO A 146 -3.31 -17.29 -4.42
N ASP A 147 -3.49 -17.05 -5.72
CA ASP A 147 -2.43 -17.28 -6.72
C ASP A 147 -1.24 -16.36 -6.52
N TYR A 148 -1.51 -15.11 -6.12
CA TYR A 148 -0.45 -14.14 -5.85
C TYR A 148 0.29 -14.41 -4.54
N LEU A 149 -0.40 -14.83 -3.47
CA LEU A 149 0.25 -15.25 -2.24
C LEU A 149 1.22 -16.42 -2.51
N ASN A 150 0.74 -17.43 -3.24
CA ASN A 150 1.56 -18.57 -3.66
C ASN A 150 2.71 -18.17 -4.57
N LEU A 151 2.50 -17.20 -5.47
CA LEU A 151 3.54 -16.67 -6.34
C LEU A 151 4.64 -15.99 -5.52
N VAL A 152 4.26 -15.04 -4.65
CA VAL A 152 5.20 -14.25 -3.83
C VAL A 152 6.08 -15.17 -2.98
N GLU A 153 5.48 -16.16 -2.32
CA GLU A 153 6.23 -17.14 -1.53
C GLU A 153 7.30 -17.88 -2.37
N LYS A 154 6.97 -18.26 -3.62
CA LYS A 154 7.91 -18.92 -4.54
C LYS A 154 9.02 -17.98 -5.01
N ILE A 155 8.68 -16.78 -5.47
CA ILE A 155 9.66 -15.85 -6.07
C ILE A 155 10.55 -15.16 -5.03
N TRP A 156 10.05 -14.96 -3.80
CA TRP A 156 10.84 -14.36 -2.71
C TRP A 156 11.55 -15.39 -1.84
N ARG A 157 11.16 -16.67 -1.93
CA ARG A 157 11.73 -17.76 -1.14
C ARG A 157 11.69 -17.44 0.36
N ARG A 158 10.54 -16.93 0.80
CA ARG A 158 10.22 -16.60 2.20
C ARG A 158 8.81 -17.08 2.50
N LEU A 159 8.59 -17.55 3.72
CA LEU A 159 7.24 -17.87 4.20
C LEU A 159 6.38 -16.60 4.11
N VAL A 160 5.26 -16.68 3.39
CA VAL A 160 4.29 -15.57 3.30
C VAL A 160 3.09 -15.91 4.16
N ILE A 161 2.86 -15.09 5.18
CA ILE A 161 1.76 -15.25 6.13
C ILE A 161 0.69 -14.21 5.81
N PRO A 162 -0.45 -14.58 5.20
CA PRO A 162 -1.57 -13.66 5.04
C PRO A 162 -2.17 -13.33 6.41
N VAL A 163 -2.21 -12.04 6.77
CA VAL A 163 -2.74 -11.56 8.06
C VAL A 163 -4.13 -10.93 7.95
N GLY A 164 -4.80 -11.12 6.81
CA GLY A 164 -6.11 -10.55 6.52
C GLY A 164 -6.07 -9.12 6.00
N LEU A 165 -7.26 -8.56 5.73
CA LEU A 165 -7.41 -7.21 5.20
C LEU A 165 -7.28 -6.10 6.27
N LEU A 166 -7.12 -6.48 7.54
CA LEU A 166 -6.93 -5.59 8.69
C LEU A 166 -7.85 -4.36 8.66
N PRO A 167 -9.19 -4.53 8.62
CA PRO A 167 -10.10 -3.40 8.77
C PRO A 167 -9.93 -2.79 10.17
N PRO A 168 -10.17 -1.48 10.34
CA PRO A 168 -10.15 -0.85 11.66
C PRO A 168 -11.06 -1.60 12.63
N ALA A 169 -10.61 -1.78 13.87
CA ALA A 169 -11.45 -2.35 14.91
C ALA A 169 -12.71 -1.47 15.09
N PRO A 170 -13.90 -2.06 15.24
CA PRO A 170 -15.10 -1.30 15.59
C PRO A 170 -14.83 -0.57 16.91
N SER A 171 -14.91 0.76 16.90
CA SER A 171 -14.63 1.56 18.08
C SER A 171 -15.79 1.43 19.07
N SER A 172 -15.48 1.40 20.37
CA SER A 172 -16.51 1.49 21.42
C SER A 172 -17.29 2.81 21.40
N THR A 173 -16.85 3.77 20.58
CA THR A 173 -17.46 5.08 20.31
C THR A 173 -18.57 5.03 19.25
N GLU A 174 -18.82 3.89 18.60
CA GLU A 174 -19.90 3.74 17.60
C GLU A 174 -21.28 4.19 18.12
N ALA A 175 -21.53 4.05 19.43
CA ALA A 175 -22.76 4.54 20.06
C ALA A 175 -22.86 6.08 20.09
N LYS A 176 -21.75 6.79 20.35
CA LYS A 176 -21.71 8.27 20.37
C LYS A 176 -21.67 8.87 18.97
N GLU A 177 -21.12 8.15 18.00
CA GLU A 177 -21.06 8.60 16.60
C GLU A 177 -22.41 8.51 15.87
N ARG A 178 -23.35 7.70 16.37
CA ARG A 178 -24.75 7.63 15.87
C ARG A 178 -25.58 8.88 16.17
N GLU A 179 -25.16 9.73 17.10
CA GLU A 179 -25.81 11.02 17.37
C GLU A 179 -25.16 12.19 16.59
N GLY A 180 -23.95 11.98 16.06
CA GLY A 180 -23.21 12.98 15.27
C GLY A 180 -23.56 12.97 13.77
N ASP A 181 -22.74 13.68 12.98
CA ASP A 181 -22.96 13.79 11.53
C ASP A 181 -22.90 12.43 10.80
N ARG A 182 -22.10 11.48 11.29
CA ARG A 182 -22.08 10.10 10.80
C ARG A 182 -23.46 9.44 10.95
N GLY A 183 -24.10 9.58 12.12
CA GLY A 183 -25.46 9.08 12.35
C GLY A 183 -26.51 9.69 11.43
N LYS A 184 -26.43 11.01 11.17
CA LYS A 184 -27.33 11.69 10.21
C LYS A 184 -27.16 11.16 8.79
N ILE A 185 -25.93 10.92 8.34
CA ILE A 185 -25.63 10.36 7.03
C ILE A 185 -26.15 8.93 6.91
N LEU A 186 -25.93 8.08 7.93
CA LEU A 186 -26.43 6.71 7.95
C LEU A 186 -27.97 6.68 7.89
N LYS A 187 -28.65 7.51 8.69
CA LYS A 187 -30.12 7.63 8.63
C LYS A 187 -30.63 8.14 7.28
N TRP A 188 -29.88 9.05 6.63
CA TRP A 188 -30.20 9.50 5.27
C TRP A 188 -30.02 8.38 4.24
N LEU A 189 -28.98 7.54 4.39
CA LEU A 189 -28.73 6.37 3.55
C LEU A 189 -29.83 5.31 3.70
N ASP A 190 -30.33 5.08 4.92
CA ASP A 190 -31.43 4.13 5.20
C ASP A 190 -32.70 4.45 4.40
N GLY A 191 -32.91 5.74 4.06
CA GLY A 191 -34.04 6.20 3.24
C GLY A 191 -33.84 6.05 1.72
N LYS A 192 -32.68 5.57 1.26
CA LYS A 192 -32.37 5.43 -0.18
C LYS A 192 -32.59 4.00 -0.65
N LYS A 193 -32.91 3.85 -1.94
CA LYS A 193 -33.02 2.52 -2.54
C LYS A 193 -31.64 1.84 -2.54
N PRO A 194 -31.55 0.53 -2.30
CA PRO A 194 -30.29 -0.20 -2.41
C PRO A 194 -29.58 0.06 -3.75
N ARG A 195 -28.26 0.23 -3.71
CA ARG A 195 -27.39 0.41 -4.90
C ARG A 195 -27.70 1.65 -5.76
N THR A 196 -28.23 2.73 -5.16
CA THR A 196 -28.52 3.99 -5.87
C THR A 196 -27.60 5.16 -5.50
N ILE A 197 -26.77 4.99 -4.48
CA ILE A 197 -25.87 6.03 -3.98
C ILE A 197 -24.43 5.66 -4.31
N VAL A 198 -23.67 6.64 -4.80
CA VAL A 198 -22.23 6.52 -5.01
C VAL A 198 -21.53 7.18 -3.82
N PHE A 199 -20.70 6.41 -3.13
CA PHE A 199 -19.83 6.94 -2.08
C PHE A 199 -18.48 7.32 -2.70
N VAL A 200 -18.07 8.58 -2.53
CA VAL A 200 -16.79 9.10 -3.02
C VAL A 200 -15.98 9.58 -1.82
N ALA A 201 -14.84 8.95 -1.59
CA ALA A 201 -13.87 9.35 -0.59
C ALA A 201 -12.46 9.06 -1.10
N PHE A 202 -11.60 10.08 -1.06
CA PHE A 202 -10.20 9.99 -1.53
C PHE A 202 -9.21 9.68 -0.39
N GLY A 203 -9.68 9.68 0.86
CA GLY A 203 -8.84 9.60 2.04
C GLY A 203 -8.23 10.95 2.43
N SER A 204 -7.82 11.08 3.69
CA SER A 204 -7.22 12.31 4.25
C SER A 204 -5.84 12.61 3.69
N GLU A 205 -5.16 11.63 3.09
CA GLU A 205 -3.85 11.78 2.47
C GLU A 205 -3.91 12.37 1.06
N CYS A 206 -5.10 12.41 0.44
CA CYS A 206 -5.26 12.97 -0.89
C CYS A 206 -5.50 14.48 -0.82
N THR A 207 -4.55 15.27 -1.34
CA THR A 207 -4.77 16.71 -1.57
C THR A 207 -5.32 16.92 -2.98
N VAL A 208 -6.63 17.14 -3.09
CA VAL A 208 -7.26 17.42 -4.38
C VAL A 208 -7.12 18.90 -4.71
N ARG A 209 -6.56 19.22 -5.88
CA ARG A 209 -6.50 20.60 -6.38
C ARG A 209 -7.91 21.11 -6.68
N HIS A 210 -8.18 22.37 -6.35
CA HIS A 210 -9.49 23.00 -6.50
C HIS A 210 -10.07 22.82 -7.92
N ASP A 211 -9.26 22.98 -8.96
CA ASP A 211 -9.68 22.86 -10.36
C ASP A 211 -10.15 21.44 -10.73
N SER A 212 -9.62 20.41 -10.06
CA SER A 212 -10.01 19.01 -10.28
C SER A 212 -11.33 18.66 -9.58
N LEU A 213 -11.71 19.37 -8.51
CA LEU A 213 -13.01 19.20 -7.83
C LEU A 213 -14.16 19.75 -8.68
N CYS A 214 -13.94 20.85 -9.40
CA CYS A 214 -14.95 21.45 -10.29
C CYS A 214 -15.35 20.56 -11.47
N LEU A 215 -14.56 19.53 -11.79
CA LEU A 215 -14.83 18.58 -12.87
C LEU A 215 -15.62 17.36 -12.41
N ILE A 216 -15.87 17.19 -11.11
CA ILE A 216 -16.81 16.17 -10.62
C ILE A 216 -18.22 16.73 -10.87
N PRO A 217 -19.02 16.14 -11.78
CA PRO A 217 -20.34 16.67 -12.10
C PRO A 217 -21.23 16.54 -10.85
N VAL A 218 -21.54 17.67 -10.22
CA VAL A 218 -22.57 17.72 -9.19
C VAL A 218 -23.91 17.75 -9.93
N TYR A 219 -24.45 16.57 -10.24
CA TYR A 219 -25.85 16.47 -10.67
C TYR A 219 -26.74 16.77 -9.46
N SER A 220 -27.16 18.03 -9.34
CA SER A 220 -28.25 18.42 -8.45
C SER A 220 -29.58 18.19 -9.18
N ASP A 221 -30.45 17.39 -8.58
CA ASP A 221 -31.75 16.99 -9.12
C ASP A 221 -32.80 18.10 -8.91
N GLU A 222 -32.46 19.36 -9.23
CA GLU A 222 -33.38 20.50 -9.09
C GLU A 222 -34.27 20.75 -10.32
N TYR A 223 -34.20 19.93 -11.38
CA TYR A 223 -35.16 19.98 -12.49
C TYR A 223 -36.36 19.05 -12.26
N ARG A 224 -37.16 19.35 -11.22
CA ARG A 224 -38.52 18.84 -11.11
C ARG A 224 -39.49 19.94 -10.68
N GLY A 225 -40.01 20.66 -11.68
CA GLY A 225 -41.29 21.36 -11.53
C GLY A 225 -41.40 22.71 -12.22
N ARG A 226 -41.75 22.70 -13.51
CA ARG A 226 -42.55 23.72 -14.24
C ARG A 226 -42.71 23.20 -15.68
N GLY A 227 -43.87 22.83 -16.20
CA GLY A 227 -45.21 22.77 -15.63
C GLY A 227 -46.11 21.87 -16.47
N ARG A 228 -47.15 21.34 -15.84
CA ARG A 228 -48.39 20.95 -16.53
C ARG A 228 -49.32 22.16 -16.50
N GLY A 229 -49.89 22.52 -17.66
CA GLY A 229 -50.94 23.54 -17.72
C GLY A 229 -51.46 23.83 -19.12
N ARG A 230 -52.39 22.98 -19.62
CA ARG A 230 -53.54 23.27 -20.52
C ARG A 230 -53.25 24.12 -21.78
N ARG A 231 -53.48 23.61 -23.00
CA ARG A 231 -54.76 23.22 -23.61
C ARG A 231 -54.53 22.22 -24.73
#